data_AF-A0A7W7G2X4-F1
#
_entry.id   AF-A0A7W7G2X4-F1
#
_cell.length_a   1.000
_cell.length_b   1.000
_cell.length_c   1.000
_cell.angle_alpha   90.00
_cell.angle_beta   90.00
_cell.angle_gamma   90.00
#
_symmetry.space_group_name_H-M   'P 1'
#
loop_
_entity.id
_entity.type
_entity.pdbx_description
1 polymer ?
#
loop_
_entity_poly.entity_id
_entity_poly.type
_entity_poly.pdbx_seq_one_letter_code
_entity_poly.pdbx_strand_id
1 'polypeptide(L)'
;MTNPFNDTPHWRDGTDPESGTLTTQGFHSLSAADVFGDWRDELLLRTTDSSALRTYMSTEVTAHKLYTLVQDAQYRAEVARQQTTSNQPSYPSFSLASDIDWGHVPLR
;
A
#
# COMPACT_ATOMS: atom_id res chain seq x y z
N MET A 1 25.17 -8.31 -31.05
CA MET A 1 24.24 -9.22 -30.36
C MET A 1 24.17 -8.77 -28.91
N THR A 2 22.97 -8.51 -28.39
CA THR A 2 22.78 -8.09 -26.99
C THR A 2 23.19 -9.22 -26.05
N ASN A 3 23.88 -8.89 -24.96
CA ASN A 3 24.45 -9.85 -24.02
C ASN A 3 23.34 -10.57 -23.24
N PRO A 4 23.16 -11.89 -23.41
CA PRO A 4 22.07 -12.64 -22.78
C PRO A 4 22.17 -12.76 -21.25
N PHE A 5 23.31 -12.37 -20.65
CA PHE A 5 23.53 -12.39 -19.21
C PHE A 5 23.46 -11.00 -18.56
N ASN A 6 23.27 -9.94 -19.36
CA ASN A 6 23.17 -8.56 -18.91
C ASN A 6 22.12 -7.79 -19.74
N ASP A 7 20.98 -8.43 -19.99
CA ASP A 7 19.84 -7.87 -20.73
C ASP A 7 18.56 -8.00 -19.88
N THR A 8 18.65 -7.52 -18.64
CA THR A 8 17.46 -7.33 -17.80
C THR A 8 16.90 -5.92 -18.04
N PRO A 9 15.57 -5.73 -17.98
CA PRO A 9 14.86 -4.52 -18.43
C PRO A 9 15.09 -3.28 -17.56
N HIS A 10 16.05 -3.31 -16.64
CA HIS A 10 16.43 -2.14 -15.88
C HIS A 10 17.19 -1.18 -16.81
N TRP A 11 16.96 0.14 -16.67
CA TRP A 11 17.57 1.21 -17.47
C TRP A 11 16.95 1.52 -18.85
N ARG A 12 15.74 1.04 -19.13
CA ARG A 12 14.94 1.54 -20.26
C ARG A 12 13.57 1.98 -19.77
N ASP A 13 13.14 3.16 -20.21
CA ASP A 13 11.77 3.61 -20.00
C ASP A 13 10.81 2.65 -20.73
N GLY A 14 9.64 2.42 -20.13
CA GLY A 14 8.51 1.79 -20.78
C GLY A 14 8.06 2.58 -22.00
N THR A 15 7.31 1.91 -22.87
CA THR A 15 6.86 2.47 -24.15
C THR A 15 5.80 3.58 -24.02
N ASP A 16 5.28 3.80 -22.82
CA ASP A 16 4.26 4.80 -22.56
C ASP A 16 4.91 6.20 -22.38
N PRO A 17 4.47 7.22 -23.13
CA PRO A 17 5.10 8.55 -23.09
C PRO A 17 4.87 9.30 -21.76
N GLU A 18 3.87 8.91 -20.95
CA GLU A 18 3.52 9.58 -19.70
C GLU A 18 4.11 8.86 -18.47
N SER A 19 4.17 7.53 -18.51
CA SER A 19 4.53 6.66 -17.39
C SER A 19 5.74 5.76 -17.65
N GLY A 20 6.38 5.87 -18.83
CA GLY A 20 7.53 5.06 -19.25
C GLY A 20 8.66 5.03 -18.22
N THR A 21 9.01 6.17 -17.63
CA THR A 21 10.07 6.27 -16.60
C THR A 21 9.72 5.55 -15.28
N LEU A 22 8.47 5.13 -15.10
CA LEU A 22 7.95 4.47 -13.89
C LEU A 22 7.78 2.96 -14.07
N THR A 23 7.79 2.42 -15.30
CA THR A 23 7.38 1.04 -15.60
C THR A 23 8.32 -0.05 -15.07
N THR A 24 9.45 0.31 -14.48
CA THR A 24 10.43 -0.62 -13.88
C THR A 24 10.66 -0.38 -12.39
N GLN A 25 9.96 0.60 -11.81
CA GLN A 25 10.19 1.04 -10.44
C GLN A 25 9.33 0.25 -9.45
N GLY A 26 8.25 -0.42 -9.88
CA GLY A 26 7.17 -0.84 -8.98
C GLY A 26 6.16 0.31 -8.78
N PHE A 27 4.99 0.04 -8.19
CA PHE A 27 3.93 1.07 -8.03
C PHE A 27 4.23 2.03 -6.86
N HIS A 28 5.35 2.75 -6.92
CA HIS A 28 5.91 3.61 -5.85
C HIS A 28 5.16 4.94 -5.67
N SER A 29 4.06 5.11 -6.40
CA SER A 29 3.17 6.26 -6.30
C SER A 29 1.89 5.96 -5.51
N LEU A 30 1.80 4.76 -4.94
CA LEU A 30 0.70 4.30 -4.07
C LEU A 30 1.22 3.96 -2.68
N SER A 31 0.47 4.42 -1.68
CA SER A 31 0.51 3.88 -0.33
C SER A 31 -0.92 3.51 0.10
N ALA A 32 -1.05 2.45 0.89
CA ALA A 32 -2.31 2.02 1.47
C ALA A 32 -2.17 1.97 3.00
N ALA A 33 -2.91 2.78 3.74
CA ALA A 33 -2.85 2.76 5.20
C ALA A 33 -4.11 3.37 5.81
N ASP A 34 -4.53 2.87 6.98
CA ASP A 34 -5.49 3.54 7.87
C ASP A 34 -4.84 4.82 8.42
N VAL A 35 -5.11 5.95 7.79
CA VAL A 35 -4.58 7.25 8.19
C VAL A 35 -5.64 8.13 8.82
N PHE A 36 -6.93 7.93 8.47
CA PHE A 36 -8.05 8.70 9.00
C PHE A 36 -9.32 7.82 9.12
N GLY A 37 -10.25 8.23 9.98
CA GLY A 37 -11.58 7.60 10.02
C GLY A 37 -11.63 6.33 10.87
N ASP A 38 -12.14 5.24 10.28
CA ASP A 38 -12.22 3.93 10.96
C ASP A 38 -11.03 3.04 10.60
N TRP A 39 -11.15 1.72 10.78
CA TRP A 39 -10.03 0.77 10.64
C TRP A 39 -9.63 0.45 9.20
N ARG A 40 -10.40 0.91 8.20
CA ARG A 40 -10.16 0.57 6.80
C ARG A 40 -9.04 1.41 6.22
N ASP A 41 -8.22 0.82 5.36
CA ASP A 41 -7.13 1.54 4.71
C ASP A 41 -7.64 2.59 3.71
N GLU A 42 -7.03 3.76 3.73
CA GLU A 42 -7.09 4.71 2.62
C GLU A 42 -6.07 4.37 1.55
N LEU A 43 -6.37 4.73 0.30
CA LEU A 43 -5.39 4.74 -0.81
C LEU A 43 -4.89 6.16 -1.06
N LEU A 44 -3.57 6.35 -1.00
CA LEU A 44 -2.90 7.61 -1.30
C LEU A 44 -2.18 7.48 -2.64
N LEU A 45 -2.61 8.27 -3.62
CA LEU A 45 -2.13 8.23 -4.99
C LEU A 45 -1.71 9.62 -5.47
N ARG A 46 -0.62 9.69 -6.22
CA ARG A 46 -0.24 10.91 -6.96
C ARG A 46 -1.19 11.14 -8.16
N THR A 47 -1.48 12.39 -8.50
CA THR A 47 -2.11 12.73 -9.79
C THR A 47 -1.18 12.44 -10.96
N THR A 48 -1.70 12.24 -12.17
CA THR A 48 -0.85 11.83 -13.31
C THR A 48 0.31 12.80 -13.58
N ASP A 49 0.08 14.09 -13.31
CA ASP A 49 1.04 15.21 -13.43
C ASP A 49 1.89 15.47 -12.16
N SER A 50 1.78 14.65 -11.10
CA SER A 50 2.44 14.86 -9.79
C SER A 50 2.06 16.15 -9.04
N SER A 51 1.07 16.92 -9.49
CA SER A 51 0.77 18.22 -8.86
C SER A 51 0.07 18.10 -7.50
N ALA A 52 -0.57 16.96 -7.21
CA ALA A 52 -1.26 16.72 -5.96
C ALA A 52 -1.23 15.23 -5.54
N LEU A 53 -1.55 15.00 -4.27
CA LEU A 53 -1.93 13.69 -3.74
C LEU A 53 -3.45 13.61 -3.62
N ARG A 54 -4.01 12.47 -3.99
CA ARG A 54 -5.42 12.11 -3.79
C ARG A 54 -5.50 11.00 -2.76
N THR A 55 -6.30 11.23 -1.73
CA THR A 55 -6.65 10.23 -0.73
C THR A 55 -8.04 9.70 -1.04
N TYR A 56 -8.17 8.37 -1.15
CA TYR A 56 -9.45 7.68 -1.32
C TYR A 56 -9.74 6.89 -0.06
N MET A 57 -10.97 7.00 0.44
CA MET A 57 -11.45 6.28 1.60
C MET A 57 -12.69 5.45 1.25
N SER A 58 -12.92 4.38 2.00
CA SER A 58 -14.16 3.61 1.86
C SER A 58 -15.35 4.42 2.38
N THR A 59 -16.46 4.39 1.64
CA THR A 59 -17.73 5.05 2.03
C THR A 59 -18.78 4.06 2.51
N GLU A 60 -18.48 2.76 2.47
CA GLU A 60 -19.40 1.73 2.90
C GLU A 60 -19.65 1.83 4.40
N VAL A 61 -20.87 1.53 4.84
CA VAL A 61 -21.20 1.51 6.27
C VAL A 61 -20.79 0.16 6.83
N THR A 62 -20.02 0.16 7.92
CA THR A 62 -19.59 -1.07 8.61
C THR A 62 -20.24 -1.18 9.99
N ALA A 63 -20.60 -2.41 10.38
CA ALA A 63 -21.05 -2.73 11.74
C ALA A 63 -19.87 -3.08 12.68
N HIS A 64 -18.65 -3.15 12.16
CA HIS A 64 -17.47 -3.52 12.93
C HIS A 64 -16.73 -2.29 13.43
N LYS A 65 -16.45 -2.28 14.73
CA LYS A 65 -15.58 -1.29 15.36
C LYS A 65 -14.26 -1.95 15.74
N LEU A 66 -13.18 -1.41 15.20
CA LEU A 66 -11.81 -1.77 15.52
C LEU A 66 -11.08 -0.47 15.92
N TYR A 67 -10.01 -0.60 16.69
CA TYR A 67 -9.08 0.52 16.88
C TYR A 67 -8.37 0.79 15.55
N THR A 68 -7.81 1.99 15.38
CA THR A 68 -7.05 2.31 14.15
C THR A 68 -5.88 1.35 13.99
N LEU A 69 -5.69 0.78 12.81
CA LEU A 69 -4.66 -0.20 12.54
C LEU A 69 -3.25 0.38 12.72
N VAL A 70 -3.06 1.70 12.63
CA VAL A 70 -1.77 2.36 12.91
C VAL A 70 -1.41 2.38 14.41
N GLN A 71 -2.34 2.00 15.30
CA GLN A 71 -2.02 1.66 16.69
C GLN A 71 -1.62 0.19 16.88
N ASP A 72 -1.73 -0.66 15.84
CA ASP A 72 -1.12 -1.98 15.85
C ASP A 72 0.36 -1.94 15.52
N ALA A 73 1.19 -2.48 16.42
CA ALA A 73 2.64 -2.39 16.31
C ALA A 73 3.19 -3.07 15.06
N GLN A 74 2.63 -4.22 14.68
CA GLN A 74 3.03 -4.93 13.46
C GLN A 74 2.57 -4.15 12.23
N TYR A 75 1.27 -3.85 12.13
CA TYR A 75 0.72 -3.10 11.00
C TYR A 75 1.45 -1.76 10.79
N ARG A 76 1.72 -1.00 11.86
CA ARG A 76 2.43 0.28 11.79
C ARG A 76 3.85 0.13 11.26
N ALA A 77 4.59 -0.89 11.71
CA ALA A 77 5.91 -1.18 11.19
C ALA A 77 5.84 -1.58 9.71
N GLU A 78 4.79 -2.31 9.33
CA GLU A 78 4.54 -2.75 7.96
C GLU A 78 4.21 -1.59 7.02
N VAL A 79 3.40 -0.62 7.47
CA VAL A 79 3.13 0.63 6.73
C VAL A 79 4.43 1.39 6.50
N ALA A 80 5.26 1.50 7.55
CA ALA A 80 6.54 2.17 7.47
C ALA A 80 7.57 1.48 6.56
N ARG A 81 7.38 0.23 6.15
CA ARG A 81 8.24 -0.45 5.16
C ARG A 81 7.65 -0.51 3.76
N GLN A 82 6.42 -0.03 3.52
CA GLN A 82 5.76 -0.17 2.20
C GLN A 82 6.60 0.38 1.05
N GLN A 83 7.30 1.50 1.23
CA GLN A 83 8.16 2.11 0.20
C GLN A 83 9.53 1.42 0.02
N THR A 84 9.79 0.32 0.74
CA THR A 84 11.07 -0.40 0.66
C THR A 84 11.03 -1.41 -0.48
N THR A 85 11.99 -1.30 -1.39
CA THR A 85 12.13 -2.17 -2.57
C THR A 85 10.81 -2.28 -3.34
N SER A 86 10.16 -3.44 -3.37
CA SER A 86 8.88 -3.63 -4.05
C SER A 86 7.76 -3.59 -3.03
N ASN A 87 6.89 -2.58 -3.12
CA ASN A 87 5.81 -2.36 -2.17
C ASN A 87 5.01 -3.64 -1.89
N GLN A 88 4.87 -3.99 -0.60
CA GLN A 88 4.07 -5.10 -0.10
C GLN A 88 2.97 -4.56 0.82
N PRO A 89 1.78 -5.19 0.87
CA PRO A 89 0.72 -4.80 1.79
C PRO A 89 1.16 -4.94 3.26
N SER A 90 0.39 -4.31 4.14
CA SER A 90 0.60 -4.32 5.58
C SER A 90 -0.39 -5.25 6.27
N TYR A 91 0.10 -6.08 7.17
CA TYR A 91 -0.72 -7.02 7.92
C TYR A 91 -0.75 -6.69 9.41
N PRO A 92 -1.94 -6.68 10.04
CA PRO A 92 -2.04 -6.55 11.49
C PRO A 92 -1.50 -7.78 12.22
N SER A 93 -1.22 -7.61 13.51
CA SER A 93 -0.74 -8.68 14.40
C SER A 93 -1.76 -9.80 14.68
N PHE A 94 -2.98 -9.69 14.15
CA PHE A 94 -4.07 -10.63 14.33
C PHE A 94 -4.74 -10.96 12.98
N SER A 95 -5.47 -12.07 12.89
CA SER A 95 -6.19 -12.43 11.67
C SER A 95 -7.39 -11.50 11.47
N LEU A 96 -7.38 -10.68 10.41
CA LEU A 96 -8.49 -9.83 10.01
C LEU A 96 -9.15 -10.42 8.74
N ALA A 97 -10.10 -11.33 8.94
CA ALA A 97 -10.79 -12.06 7.89
C ALA A 97 -12.24 -12.39 8.32
N SER A 98 -13.00 -13.07 7.45
CA SER A 98 -14.41 -13.42 7.70
C SER A 98 -14.62 -14.35 8.91
N ASP A 99 -13.59 -15.10 9.29
CA ASP A 99 -13.57 -16.05 10.41
C ASP A 99 -12.86 -15.49 11.65
N ILE A 100 -12.73 -14.16 11.75
CA ILE A 100 -12.05 -13.50 12.86
C ILE A 100 -12.62 -13.95 14.23
N ASP A 101 -11.71 -14.37 15.11
CA ASP A 101 -12.02 -14.52 16.52
C ASP A 101 -11.75 -13.20 17.25
N TRP A 102 -12.83 -12.52 17.62
CA TRP A 102 -12.78 -11.24 18.34
C TRP A 102 -12.07 -11.32 19.70
N GLY A 103 -11.98 -12.51 20.31
CA GLY A 103 -11.21 -12.73 21.54
C GLY A 103 -9.69 -12.56 21.37
N HIS A 104 -9.19 -12.68 20.14
CA HIS A 104 -7.77 -12.51 19.81
C HIS A 104 -7.40 -11.11 19.34
N VAL A 105 -8.38 -10.19 19.21
CA VAL A 105 -8.12 -8.81 18.81
C VAL A 105 -7.65 -8.00 20.02
N PRO A 106 -6.45 -7.40 20.00
CA PRO A 106 -5.95 -6.60 21.12
C PRO A 106 -6.86 -5.41 21.42
N LEU A 107 -7.16 -5.16 22.69
CA LEU A 107 -7.80 -3.92 23.12
C LEU A 107 -6.72 -2.86 23.34
N ARG A 108 -6.67 -1.84 22.50
CA ARG A 108 -5.74 -0.70 22.61
C ARG A 108 -6.48 0.61 22.82
#